data_AF-A0A3A9VJH9-F1
#
_entry.id   AF-A0A3A9VJH9-F1
#
_cell.length_a   1.000
_cell.length_b   1.000
_cell.length_c   1.000
_cell.angle_alpha   90.00
_cell.angle_beta   90.00
_cell.angle_gamma   90.00
#
_symmetry.space_group_name_H-M   'P 1'
#
loop_
_entity.id
_entity.type
_entity.pdbx_description
1 polymer ?
#
loop_
_entity_poly.entity_id
_entity_poly.type
_entity_poly.pdbx_seq_one_letter_code
_entity_poly.pdbx_strand_id
1 'polypeptide(L)'
;MDIKINDKKFPKEDLIKLIAKSKLQTIVHIRSITNIGLKDAKEIIENLEKNPDYYDNSVIKIIEREFIEGEKITFDFKNTKRQKSKSNIEKKVNSHIIKNENSNKIWTYIIGIIFMIALLYFFIE
;
A
#
# COMPACT_ATOMS: atom_id res chain seq x y z
N MET A 1 18.87 10.38 25.04
CA MET A 1 19.17 11.37 23.97
C MET A 1 17.87 11.68 23.26
N ASP A 2 17.65 12.94 22.85
CA ASP A 2 16.39 13.40 22.28
C ASP A 2 16.56 13.74 20.80
N ILE A 3 15.60 13.36 19.97
CA ILE A 3 15.55 13.69 18.55
C ILE A 3 14.65 14.91 18.37
N LYS A 4 15.11 15.93 17.64
CA LYS A 4 14.36 17.16 17.39
C LYS A 4 13.89 17.23 15.93
N ILE A 5 12.57 17.20 15.72
CA ILE A 5 11.91 17.28 14.40
C ILE A 5 10.96 18.48 14.43
N ASN A 6 11.15 19.48 13.55
CA ASN A 6 10.31 20.70 13.50
C ASN A 6 9.98 21.29 14.88
N ASP A 7 11.05 21.52 15.65
CA ASP A 7 10.98 22.06 17.02
C ASP A 7 10.32 21.20 18.10
N LYS A 8 9.81 20.01 17.75
CA LYS A 8 9.30 19.02 18.68
C LYS A 8 10.44 18.08 19.11
N LYS A 9 10.55 17.83 20.41
CA LYS A 9 11.50 16.87 20.99
C LYS A 9 10.82 15.54 21.22
N PHE A 10 11.48 14.47 20.81
CA PHE A 10 11.04 13.09 21.00
C PHE A 10 12.10 12.31 21.76
N PRO A 11 11.75 11.62 22.86
CA PRO A 11 12.66 10.69 23.51
C PRO A 11 12.97 9.56 22.53
N LYS A 12 14.27 9.35 22.26
CA LYS A 12 14.72 8.33 21.30
C LYS A 12 14.23 6.93 21.67
N GLU A 13 14.30 6.57 22.94
CA GLU A 13 13.89 5.25 23.46
C GLU A 13 12.41 4.97 23.19
N ASP A 14 11.55 5.96 23.40
CA ASP A 14 10.11 5.83 23.16
C ASP A 14 9.80 5.73 21.67
N LEU A 15 10.53 6.50 20.85
CA LEU A 15 10.41 6.45 19.41
C LEU A 15 10.78 5.06 18.87
N ILE A 16 11.88 4.48 19.34
CA ILE A 16 12.33 3.13 18.95
C ILE A 16 11.29 2.08 19.37
N LYS A 17 10.74 2.17 20.58
CA LYS A 17 9.68 1.26 21.05
C LYS A 17 8.42 1.37 20.19
N LEU A 18 8.02 2.59 19.82
CA LEU A 18 6.87 2.83 18.95
C LEU A 18 7.08 2.26 17.54
N ILE A 19 8.27 2.45 16.97
CA ILE A 19 8.66 1.88 15.67
C ILE A 19 8.57 0.35 15.71
N ALA A 20 9.13 -0.27 16.76
CA ALA A 20 9.11 -1.71 16.93
C ALA A 20 7.70 -2.29 17.09
N LYS A 21 6.78 -1.56 17.74
CA LYS A 21 5.38 -1.96 17.89
C LYS A 21 4.57 -1.79 16.62
N SER A 22 4.64 -0.60 16.02
CA SER A 22 3.91 -0.28 14.78
C SER A 22 4.54 0.89 14.04
N LYS A 23 5.36 0.55 13.04
CA LYS A 23 6.00 1.52 12.15
C LYS A 23 5.01 2.49 11.49
N LEU A 24 3.90 1.97 10.95
CA LEU A 24 2.93 2.80 10.23
C LEU A 24 2.23 3.81 11.15
N GLN A 25 1.81 3.37 12.35
CA GLN A 25 1.20 4.28 13.33
C GLN A 25 2.19 5.35 13.78
N THR A 26 3.46 4.99 13.95
CA THR A 26 4.51 5.94 14.32
C THR A 26 4.71 7.00 13.25
N ILE A 27 4.72 6.62 11.96
CA ILE A 27 4.81 7.56 10.83
C ILE A 27 3.63 8.55 10.86
N VAL A 28 2.41 8.05 11.05
CA VAL A 28 1.19 8.90 11.13
C VAL A 28 1.25 9.84 12.34
N HIS A 29 1.74 9.35 13.48
CA HIS A 29 1.84 10.11 14.72
C HIS A 29 2.89 11.22 14.64
N ILE A 30 4.09 10.95 14.11
CA ILE A 30 5.10 11.98 13.90
C ILE A 30 4.57 13.01 12.91
N ARG A 31 3.97 12.56 11.80
CA ARG A 31 3.35 13.44 10.81
C ARG A 31 2.36 14.39 11.45
N SER A 32 1.45 13.91 12.29
CA SER A 32 0.42 14.76 12.91
C SER A 32 0.99 15.77 13.90
N ILE A 33 2.06 15.43 14.63
CA ILE A 33 2.67 16.31 15.64
C ILE A 33 3.58 17.37 15.01
N THR A 34 4.29 17.00 13.93
CA THR A 34 5.33 17.83 13.30
C THR A 34 4.87 18.52 12.02
N ASN A 35 3.66 18.21 11.57
CA ASN A 35 3.04 18.73 10.35
C ASN A 35 3.91 18.60 9.09
N ILE A 36 4.70 17.51 9.01
CA ILE A 36 5.56 17.21 7.87
C ILE A 36 4.83 16.39 6.81
N GLY A 37 5.42 16.25 5.62
CA GLY A 37 4.88 15.35 4.59
C GLY A 37 4.93 13.88 5.01
N LEU A 38 3.98 13.06 4.52
CA LEU A 38 3.98 11.61 4.78
C LEU A 38 5.27 10.92 4.33
N LYS A 39 5.83 11.39 3.21
CA LYS A 39 7.11 10.90 2.68
C LYS A 39 8.26 11.21 3.65
N ASP A 40 8.28 12.43 4.18
CA ASP A 40 9.36 12.91 5.05
C ASP A 40 9.29 12.20 6.41
N ALA A 41 8.08 12.04 6.97
CA ALA A 41 7.84 11.23 8.17
C ALA A 41 8.27 9.76 7.99
N LYS A 42 7.96 9.17 6.82
CA LYS A 42 8.38 7.80 6.50
C LYS A 42 9.89 7.67 6.45
N GLU A 43 10.57 8.61 5.80
CA GLU A 43 12.03 8.59 5.64
C GLU A 43 12.74 8.71 7.00
N ILE A 44 12.27 9.59 7.87
CA ILE A 44 12.78 9.72 9.25
C ILE A 44 12.68 8.38 10.00
N ILE A 45 11.50 7.76 9.96
CA ILE A 45 11.26 6.50 10.65
C ILE A 45 12.08 5.36 10.07
N GLU A 46 12.20 5.28 8.74
CA GLU A 46 13.02 4.26 8.09
C GLU A 46 14.50 4.37 8.43
N ASN A 47 15.01 5.60 8.54
CA ASN A 47 16.38 5.84 8.93
C ASN A 47 16.62 5.49 10.40
N LEU A 48 15.70 5.83 11.30
CA LEU A 48 15.75 5.46 12.72
C LEU A 48 15.64 3.95 12.97
N GLU A 49 14.82 3.25 12.17
CA GLU A 49 14.70 1.80 12.24
C GLU A 49 15.98 1.09 11.83
N LYS A 50 16.65 1.58 10.77
CA LYS A 50 17.92 1.01 10.28
C LYS A 50 19.11 1.38 11.15
N ASN A 51 19.12 2.61 11.64
CA ASN A 51 20.17 3.13 12.49
C ASN A 51 19.53 4.05 13.56
N PRO A 52 19.39 3.56 14.81
CA PRO A 52 18.84 4.34 15.91
C PRO A 52 19.54 5.68 16.14
N ASP A 53 20.82 5.77 15.82
CA ASP A 53 21.67 6.94 16.06
C ASP A 53 21.73 7.89 14.85
N TYR A 54 20.96 7.61 13.78
CA TYR A 54 21.04 8.33 12.50
C TYR A 54 20.87 9.84 12.62
N TYR A 55 20.04 10.29 13.57
CA TYR A 55 19.73 11.70 13.78
C TYR A 55 20.31 12.27 15.09
N ASP A 56 21.18 11.52 15.78
CA ASP A 56 21.82 12.02 16.99
C ASP A 56 22.57 13.34 16.68
N ASN A 57 22.31 14.35 17.50
CA ASN A 57 22.85 15.72 17.36
C ASN A 57 22.41 16.50 16.10
N SER A 58 21.41 16.03 15.36
CA SER A 58 20.89 16.73 14.17
C SER A 58 19.51 17.35 14.43
N VAL A 59 19.29 18.57 13.91
CA VAL A 59 17.98 19.24 13.92
C VAL A 59 17.37 19.08 12.55
N ILE A 60 16.31 18.28 12.45
CA ILE A 60 15.59 18.09 11.19
C ILE A 60 14.58 19.24 11.05
N LYS A 61 14.88 20.18 10.14
CA LYS A 61 13.94 21.22 9.71
C LYS A 61 13.34 20.82 8.36
N ILE A 62 12.14 20.27 8.39
CA ILE A 62 11.35 20.02 7.20
C ILE A 62 10.37 21.17 7.06
N ILE A 63 10.32 21.78 5.88
CA ILE A 63 9.36 22.83 5.56
C ILE A 63 7.96 22.28 5.86
N GLU A 64 7.28 22.88 6.83
CA GLU A 64 5.88 22.56 7.14
C GLU A 64 5.07 22.73 5.86
N ARG A 65 4.30 21.70 5.48
CA ARG A 65 3.41 21.82 4.34
C ARG A 65 2.09 22.35 4.88
N GLU A 66 1.67 23.52 4.41
CA GLU A 66 0.29 23.96 4.56
C GLU A 66 -0.58 22.94 3.81
N PHE A 67 -1.23 22.05 4.56
CA PHE A 67 -2.20 21.12 4.00
C PHE A 67 -3.41 21.94 3.58
N ILE A 68 -3.58 22.16 2.27
CA ILE A 68 -4.79 22.73 1.72
C ILE A 68 -5.91 21.70 1.94
N GLU A 69 -6.80 22.00 2.87
CA GLU A 69 -7.97 21.18 3.21
C GLU A 69 -8.91 21.12 2.00
N GLY A 70 -8.70 20.12 1.14
CA GLY A 70 -9.34 20.03 -0.18
C GLY A 70 -8.55 19.26 -1.23
N GLU A 71 -7.26 19.00 -1.00
CA GLU A 71 -6.48 18.11 -1.85
C GLU A 71 -6.99 16.67 -1.68
N LYS A 72 -7.83 16.22 -2.62
CA LYS A 72 -8.26 14.82 -2.69
C LYS A 72 -7.01 13.95 -2.78
N ILE A 73 -6.76 13.15 -1.76
CA ILE A 73 -5.72 12.14 -1.74
C ILE A 73 -6.07 11.11 -2.82
N THR A 74 -5.58 11.30 -4.05
CA THR A 74 -5.63 10.26 -5.07
C THR A 74 -4.62 9.20 -4.67
N PHE A 75 -5.10 8.08 -4.14
CA PHE A 75 -4.29 6.91 -3.84
C PHE A 75 -3.83 6.27 -5.15
N ASP A 76 -2.76 6.81 -5.73
CA ASP A 76 -2.02 6.12 -6.78
C ASP A 76 -1.24 4.98 -6.12
N PHE A 77 -1.79 3.76 -6.20
CA PHE A 77 -1.10 2.53 -5.80
C PHE A 77 0.13 2.33 -6.71
N LYS A 78 1.23 3.00 -6.35
CA LYS A 78 2.46 2.99 -7.14
C LYS A 78 3.22 1.71 -6.83
N ASN A 79 3.06 0.72 -7.72
CA ASN A 79 3.90 -0.47 -7.70
C ASN A 79 5.38 -0.03 -7.82
N THR A 80 6.20 -0.50 -6.87
CA THR A 80 7.55 0.02 -6.64
C THR A 80 8.50 -0.48 -7.72
N LYS A 81 8.83 0.37 -8.70
CA LYS A 81 10.16 0.35 -9.33
C LYS A 81 10.69 1.77 -9.47
N ARG A 82 11.88 1.96 -8.91
CA ARG A 82 12.71 3.17 -9.01
C ARG A 82 12.89 3.57 -10.48
N GLN A 83 12.61 4.83 -10.83
CA GLN A 83 13.53 5.72 -11.56
C GLN A 83 12.84 7.03 -11.98
N LYS A 84 13.70 8.03 -12.21
CA LYS A 84 13.45 9.44 -12.45
C LYS A 84 12.72 9.74 -13.78
N SER A 85 12.09 10.92 -13.80
CA SER A 85 11.89 11.86 -14.92
C SER A 85 10.78 11.60 -15.97
N LYS A 86 10.02 12.69 -16.17
CA LYS A 86 9.17 13.16 -17.28
C LYS A 86 8.78 12.19 -18.41
N SER A 87 7.47 12.13 -18.70
CA SER A 87 6.91 12.35 -20.06
C SER A 87 5.37 12.31 -20.06
N ASN A 88 4.78 13.24 -20.80
CA ASN A 88 3.41 13.18 -21.30
C ASN A 88 3.23 11.91 -22.12
N ILE A 89 2.37 10.99 -21.68
CA ILE A 89 1.88 9.88 -22.51
C ILE A 89 0.40 9.72 -22.19
N GLU A 90 -0.44 10.14 -23.13
CA GLU A 90 -1.86 9.76 -23.19
C GLU A 90 -1.94 8.23 -23.20
N LYS A 91 -2.36 7.65 -22.08
CA LYS A 91 -2.56 6.19 -21.99
C LYS A 91 -3.97 5.87 -22.42
N LYS A 92 -4.12 5.46 -23.68
CA LYS A 92 -5.30 4.76 -24.18
C LYS A 92 -5.40 3.44 -23.42
N VAL A 93 -6.33 3.37 -22.47
CA VAL A 93 -6.54 2.18 -21.63
C VAL A 93 -7.28 1.13 -22.44
N ASN A 94 -6.54 0.19 -23.04
CA ASN A 94 -7.14 -1.03 -23.57
C ASN A 94 -7.49 -1.94 -22.39
N SER A 95 -8.77 -2.02 -22.04
CA SER A 95 -9.29 -2.94 -21.04
C SER A 95 -9.16 -4.38 -21.55
N HIS A 96 -8.23 -5.17 -21.01
CA HIS A 96 -8.26 -6.61 -21.18
C HIS A 96 -9.40 -7.18 -20.32
N ILE A 97 -10.50 -7.54 -20.97
CA ILE A 97 -11.58 -8.31 -20.36
C ILE A 97 -11.13 -9.78 -20.35
N ILE A 98 -10.83 -10.32 -19.17
CA ILE A 98 -10.62 -11.76 -19.00
C ILE A 98 -11.98 -12.43 -19.18
N LYS A 99 -12.23 -12.98 -20.36
CA LYS A 99 -13.41 -13.82 -20.58
C LYS A 99 -13.18 -15.13 -19.83
N ASN A 100 -14.07 -15.40 -18.87
CA ASN A 100 -14.10 -16.69 -18.18
C ASN A 100 -14.62 -17.76 -19.15
N GLU A 101 -13.70 -18.40 -19.87
CA GLU A 101 -13.95 -19.51 -20.78
C GLU A 101 -14.11 -20.83 -20.01
N ASN A 102 -15.17 -20.92 -19.20
CA ASN A 102 -15.53 -22.11 -18.43
C ASN A 102 -16.44 -23.09 -19.21
N SER A 103 -16.40 -23.04 -20.55
CA SER A 103 -17.26 -23.84 -21.44
C SER A 103 -17.16 -25.35 -21.18
N ASN A 104 -15.98 -25.82 -20.80
CA ASN A 104 -15.72 -27.24 -20.54
C ASN A 104 -16.51 -27.78 -19.33
N LYS A 105 -16.80 -26.95 -18.31
CA LYS A 105 -17.61 -27.38 -17.16
C LYS A 105 -19.08 -27.54 -17.51
N ILE A 106 -19.59 -26.78 -18.48
CA ILE A 106 -20.99 -26.92 -18.93
C ILE A 106 -21.16 -28.24 -19.70
N TRP A 107 -20.19 -28.59 -20.55
CA TRP A 107 -20.20 -29.85 -21.29
C TRP A 107 -20.17 -31.10 -20.40
N THR A 108 -19.45 -31.07 -19.28
CA THR A 108 -19.43 -32.20 -18.34
C THR A 108 -20.79 -32.45 -17.69
N TYR A 109 -21.55 -31.39 -17.38
CA TYR A 109 -22.91 -31.54 -16.85
C TYR A 109 -23.88 -32.09 -17.90
N ILE A 110 -23.76 -31.65 -19.15
CA ILE A 110 -24.61 -32.14 -20.26
C ILE A 110 -24.38 -33.64 -20.49
N ILE A 111 -23.13 -34.10 -20.54
CA ILE A 111 -22.81 -35.52 -20.65
C ILE A 111 -23.41 -36.32 -19.48
N GLY A 112 -23.30 -35.80 -18.26
CA GLY A 112 -23.84 -36.47 -17.07
C GLY A 112 -25.36 -36.65 -17.09
N ILE A 113 -26.09 -35.63 -17.58
CA ILE A 113 -27.55 -35.69 -17.72
C ILE A 113 -27.96 -36.71 -18.78
N ILE A 114 -27.29 -36.74 -19.93
CA ILE A 114 -27.56 -37.72 -21.00
C ILE A 114 -27.34 -39.15 -20.48
N PHE A 115 -26.25 -39.38 -19.74
CA PHE A 115 -25.95 -40.68 -19.14
C PHE A 115 -27.02 -41.10 -18.12
N MET A 116 -27.49 -40.16 -17.29
CA MET A 116 -28.58 -40.39 -16.34
C MET A 116 -29.89 -40.80 -17.03
N ILE A 117 -30.24 -40.13 -18.13
CA ILE A 117 -31.46 -40.45 -18.91
C ILE A 117 -31.33 -41.84 -19.54
N ALA A 118 -30.16 -42.19 -20.10
CA ALA A 118 -29.92 -43.50 -20.68
C ALA A 118 -30.05 -44.63 -19.65
N LEU A 119 -29.54 -44.43 -18.43
CA LEU A 119 -29.73 -45.38 -17.33
C LEU A 119 -31.21 -45.55 -16.97
N LEU A 120 -31.96 -44.45 -16.88
CA LEU A 120 -33.40 -44.49 -16.61
C LEU A 120 -34.17 -45.30 -17.66
N TYR A 121 -33.84 -45.13 -18.95
CA TYR A 121 -34.46 -45.93 -20.02
C TYR A 121 -34.09 -47.42 -19.90
N PHE A 122 -32.83 -47.74 -19.61
CA PHE A 122 -32.39 -49.12 -19.46
C PHE A 122 -33.06 -49.86 -18.29
N PHE A 123 -33.44 -49.14 -17.23
CA PHE A 123 -34.14 -49.73 -16.09
C PHE A 123 -35.67 -49.85 -16.29
N ILE A 124 -36.23 -49.16 -17.27
CA ILE A 124 -37.68 -49.16 -17.55
C ILE A 124 -38.08 -50.23 -18.57
N GLU A 125 -37.13 -50.68 -19.38
CA GLU A 125 -37.26 -51.74 -20.38
C GLU A 125 -36.74 -53.09 -19.85
#